data_AF-A0A3D3ULQ1-F1
#
_entry.id   AF-A0A3D3ULQ1-F1
#
_cell.length_a   1.000
_cell.length_b   1.000
_cell.length_c   1.000
_cell.angle_alpha   90.00
_cell.angle_beta   90.00
_cell.angle_gamma   90.00
#
_symmetry.space_group_name_H-M   'P 1'
#
loop_
_entity.id
_entity.type
_entity.pdbx_description
1 polymer ?
#
loop_
_entity_poly.entity_id
_entity_poly.type
_entity_poly.pdbx_seq_one_letter_code
_entity_poly.pdbx_strand_id
1 'polypeptide(L)'
;MFGLKKVLGIVVVVISLVPIVIAEDPWIDITDVPEYGTNERLFGEVCNVEPTDYNVAVYIFVEGWWTKPYFNRPLTPIDIDGKWNCTIVTGGNDRYATKIAAYLLPAGTDPPIMNGGTVLPDIPEAVAFVQVERGPEPSFLSFAGRNWKVKSFDFPAGPGPNYFSDSENDVWVDGEGLHLTISYQDDRWYCSEVILQECLGYGIYIFQLHGRVDLIDPNMVIGLFTWDNEAPESAYRELDIEFTRWGNSDDPTNAQYVVQPWNVRTRHRFTIDLLDTDQDLTCYIIWHPNPDEPEPKRV
;
A
#
# COMPACT_ATOMS: atom_id res chain seq x y z
N MET A 1 82.41 -57.98 -6.41
CA MET A 1 81.01 -58.13 -6.87
C MET A 1 80.10 -58.11 -5.65
N PHE A 2 79.51 -56.97 -5.31
CA PHE A 2 78.44 -56.86 -4.31
C PHE A 2 77.15 -56.50 -5.07
N GLY A 3 76.18 -57.42 -5.08
CA GLY A 3 74.91 -57.23 -5.77
C GLY A 3 73.94 -56.41 -4.93
N LEU A 4 73.73 -55.15 -5.32
CA LEU A 4 72.76 -54.25 -4.69
C LEU A 4 71.34 -54.64 -5.15
N LYS A 5 70.56 -55.29 -4.29
CA LYS A 5 69.13 -55.51 -4.53
C LYS A 5 68.37 -54.20 -4.32
N LYS A 6 67.93 -53.56 -5.41
CA LYS A 6 67.02 -52.41 -5.36
C LYS A 6 65.62 -52.90 -4.99
N VAL A 7 65.10 -52.51 -3.83
CA VAL A 7 63.69 -52.68 -3.48
C VAL A 7 62.93 -51.48 -4.01
N LEU A 8 61.98 -51.73 -4.91
CA LEU A 8 61.10 -50.71 -5.45
C LEU A 8 59.89 -50.58 -4.51
N GLY A 9 59.89 -49.56 -3.65
CA GLY A 9 58.73 -49.23 -2.82
C GLY A 9 57.72 -48.42 -3.64
N ILE A 10 56.53 -48.96 -3.87
CA ILE A 10 55.41 -48.20 -4.44
C ILE A 10 54.75 -47.43 -3.30
N VAL A 11 54.86 -46.10 -3.32
CA VAL A 11 54.09 -45.22 -2.44
C VAL A 11 52.73 -44.99 -3.10
N VAL A 12 51.67 -45.55 -2.54
CA VAL A 12 50.30 -45.25 -2.94
C VAL A 12 49.86 -44.00 -2.16
N VAL A 13 49.81 -42.85 -2.83
CA VAL A 13 49.22 -41.63 -2.28
C VAL A 13 47.72 -41.68 -2.57
N VAL A 14 46.91 -41.91 -1.54
CA VAL A 14 45.45 -41.78 -1.62
C VAL A 14 45.13 -40.29 -1.45
N ILE A 15 44.86 -39.60 -2.57
CA ILE A 15 44.36 -38.22 -2.54
C ILE A 15 42.86 -38.29 -2.31
N SER A 16 42.41 -38.00 -1.08
CA SER A 16 41.00 -37.78 -0.80
C SER A 16 40.64 -36.36 -1.25
N LEU A 17 39.97 -36.24 -2.39
CA LEU A 17 39.30 -35.01 -2.78
C LEU A 17 38.01 -34.92 -1.96
N VAL A 18 38.05 -34.17 -0.85
CA VAL A 18 36.82 -33.75 -0.18
C VAL A 18 36.23 -32.63 -1.05
N PRO A 19 35.04 -32.81 -1.64
CA PRO A 19 34.39 -31.70 -2.34
C PRO A 19 34.14 -30.59 -1.32
N ILE A 20 34.68 -29.40 -1.59
CA ILE A 20 34.25 -28.19 -0.89
C ILE A 20 32.86 -27.91 -1.44
N VAL A 21 31.83 -28.32 -0.70
CA VAL A 21 30.48 -27.83 -0.92
C VAL A 21 30.48 -26.40 -0.41
N ILE A 22 30.47 -25.44 -1.33
CA ILE A 22 30.13 -24.07 -0.98
C ILE A 22 28.64 -24.13 -0.65
N ALA A 23 28.29 -23.87 0.62
CA ALA A 23 26.89 -23.67 0.98
C ALA A 23 26.39 -22.48 0.16
N GLU A 24 25.40 -22.72 -0.69
CA GLU A 24 24.71 -21.64 -1.37
C GLU A 24 23.95 -20.79 -0.36
N ASP A 25 23.69 -19.53 -0.69
CA ASP A 25 22.97 -18.64 0.21
C ASP A 25 21.53 -19.15 0.45
N PRO A 26 20.99 -19.00 1.68
CA PRO A 26 19.58 -19.23 1.96
C PRO A 26 18.68 -18.50 0.95
N TRP A 27 17.61 -19.15 0.52
CA TRP A 27 16.58 -18.49 -0.26
C TRP A 27 15.18 -18.95 0.12
N ILE A 28 14.20 -18.13 -0.24
CA ILE A 28 12.77 -18.35 -0.06
C ILE A 28 12.06 -17.92 -1.32
N ASP A 29 11.00 -18.64 -1.70
CA ASP A 29 10.10 -18.24 -2.77
C ASP A 29 8.65 -18.57 -2.42
N ILE A 30 7.73 -17.88 -3.10
CA ILE A 30 6.30 -18.14 -3.09
C ILE A 30 5.97 -18.91 -4.36
N THR A 31 5.68 -20.20 -4.21
CA THR A 31 5.49 -21.13 -5.33
C THR A 31 4.05 -21.15 -5.85
N ASP A 32 3.08 -20.75 -5.01
CA ASP A 32 1.69 -20.60 -5.41
C ASP A 32 1.05 -19.40 -4.70
N VAL A 33 0.70 -18.39 -5.50
CA VAL A 33 0.00 -17.18 -5.06
C VAL A 33 -1.50 -17.43 -5.22
N PRO A 34 -2.29 -17.45 -4.13
CA PRO A 34 -3.71 -17.73 -4.22
C PRO A 34 -4.43 -16.67 -5.05
N GLU A 35 -5.43 -17.08 -5.84
CA GLU A 35 -6.17 -16.17 -6.71
C GLU A 35 -6.75 -14.99 -5.91
N TYR A 36 -6.67 -13.78 -6.46
CA TYR A 36 -7.19 -12.58 -5.81
C TYR A 36 -8.68 -12.70 -5.52
N GLY A 37 -9.11 -12.23 -4.34
CA GLY A 37 -10.48 -12.40 -3.89
C GLY A 37 -10.81 -13.81 -3.41
N THR A 38 -9.89 -14.78 -3.38
CA THR A 38 -10.17 -16.09 -2.76
C THR A 38 -9.68 -16.17 -1.31
N ASN A 39 -10.09 -17.23 -0.61
CA ASN A 39 -9.66 -17.56 0.75
C ASN A 39 -8.60 -18.69 0.77
N GLU A 40 -7.95 -18.94 -0.36
CA GLU A 40 -6.98 -20.01 -0.52
C GLU A 40 -5.67 -19.71 0.25
N ARG A 41 -4.87 -20.75 0.45
CA ARG A 41 -3.61 -20.65 1.20
C ARG A 41 -2.49 -20.19 0.27
N LEU A 42 -1.52 -19.49 0.85
CA LEU A 42 -0.23 -19.20 0.23
C LEU A 42 0.68 -20.41 0.38
N PHE A 43 1.41 -20.78 -0.67
CA PHE A 43 2.44 -21.82 -0.61
C PHE A 43 3.79 -21.28 -1.05
N GLY A 44 4.84 -21.83 -0.47
CA GLY A 44 6.21 -21.50 -0.82
C GLY A 44 7.18 -22.59 -0.41
N GLU A 45 8.44 -22.34 -0.72
CA GLU A 45 9.55 -23.20 -0.35
C GLU A 45 10.77 -22.40 0.07
N VAL A 46 11.69 -23.08 0.77
CA VAL A 46 13.01 -22.59 1.12
C VAL A 46 14.03 -23.65 0.76
N CYS A 47 15.26 -23.24 0.46
CA CYS A 47 16.40 -24.17 0.41
C CYS A 47 17.64 -23.53 1.04
N ASN A 48 18.70 -24.33 1.12
CA ASN A 48 20.00 -23.98 1.69
C ASN A 48 19.94 -23.60 3.19
N VAL A 49 18.94 -24.11 3.89
CA VAL A 49 18.75 -24.00 5.34
C VAL A 49 18.28 -25.35 5.92
N GLU A 50 18.50 -25.57 7.21
CA GLU A 50 17.85 -26.65 7.96
C GLU A 50 16.45 -26.18 8.38
N PRO A 51 15.34 -26.76 7.87
CA PRO A 51 14.00 -26.22 8.10
C PRO A 51 13.61 -26.02 9.57
N THR A 52 14.12 -26.87 10.49
CA THR A 52 13.82 -26.73 11.93
C THR A 52 14.45 -25.52 12.60
N ASP A 53 15.49 -24.95 11.97
CA ASP A 53 16.23 -23.80 12.49
C ASP A 53 15.65 -22.47 12.01
N TYR A 54 14.53 -22.49 11.26
CA TYR A 54 13.94 -21.31 10.63
C TYR A 54 12.40 -21.31 10.68
N ASN A 55 11.82 -20.13 10.47
CA ASN A 55 10.39 -19.91 10.25
C ASN A 55 10.18 -18.83 9.18
N VAL A 56 8.96 -18.72 8.67
CA VAL A 56 8.57 -17.69 7.69
C VAL A 56 7.65 -16.66 8.32
N ALA A 57 8.04 -15.38 8.28
CA ALA A 57 7.13 -14.27 8.60
C ALA A 57 6.44 -13.79 7.32
N VAL A 58 5.10 -13.76 7.31
CA VAL A 58 4.30 -13.40 6.14
C VAL A 58 3.55 -12.10 6.39
N TYR A 59 3.56 -11.21 5.40
CA TYR A 59 2.82 -9.96 5.40
C TYR A 59 1.99 -9.83 4.12
N ILE A 60 0.82 -9.22 4.22
CA ILE A 60 -0.01 -8.88 3.06
C ILE A 60 -0.32 -7.39 3.03
N PHE A 61 -0.50 -6.82 1.84
CA PHE A 61 -0.87 -5.41 1.66
C PHE A 61 -2.36 -5.27 1.31
N VAL A 62 -3.14 -4.67 2.22
CA VAL A 62 -4.55 -4.28 2.06
C VAL A 62 -4.68 -2.88 2.68
N GLU A 63 -4.59 -1.84 1.85
CA GLU A 63 -4.50 -0.44 2.30
C GLU A 63 -3.42 -0.20 3.38
N GLY A 64 -2.34 -0.99 3.33
CA GLY A 64 -1.32 -1.09 4.36
C GLY A 64 -0.89 -2.54 4.58
N TRP A 65 0.28 -2.75 5.17
CA TRP A 65 0.83 -4.05 5.50
C TRP A 65 0.25 -4.61 6.80
N TRP A 66 -0.07 -5.90 6.76
CA TRP A 66 -0.68 -6.66 7.85
C TRP A 66 0.07 -7.96 8.09
N THR A 67 0.37 -8.27 9.35
CA THR A 67 1.01 -9.53 9.75
C THR A 67 0.07 -10.73 9.58
N LYS A 68 0.60 -11.82 9.03
CA LYS A 68 -0.09 -13.11 8.87
C LYS A 68 0.68 -14.29 9.49
N PRO A 69 -0.04 -15.35 9.91
CA PRO A 69 -1.51 -15.46 9.89
C PRO A 69 -2.20 -14.61 10.96
N TYR A 70 -1.58 -14.45 12.14
CA TYR A 70 -2.15 -13.71 13.27
C TYR A 70 -1.07 -12.93 14.02
N PHE A 71 -1.43 -11.81 14.66
CA PHE A 71 -0.48 -10.99 15.42
C PHE A 71 0.13 -11.74 16.62
N ASN A 72 -0.65 -12.60 17.26
CA ASN A 72 -0.19 -13.43 18.38
C ASN A 72 0.49 -14.74 17.95
N ARG A 73 0.58 -15.00 16.63
CA ARG A 73 1.29 -16.14 16.04
C ARG A 73 1.80 -15.74 14.65
N PRO A 74 2.83 -14.87 14.57
CA PRO A 74 3.24 -14.21 13.32
C PRO A 74 4.19 -15.05 12.46
N LEU A 75 4.57 -16.24 12.93
CA LEU A 75 5.49 -17.14 12.25
C LEU A 75 4.75 -18.35 11.67
N THR A 76 5.11 -18.69 10.44
CA THR A 76 4.66 -19.88 9.71
C THR A 76 5.77 -20.94 9.76
N PRO A 77 5.47 -22.17 10.23
CA PRO A 77 6.46 -23.23 10.28
C PRO A 77 6.83 -23.73 8.87
N ILE A 78 8.03 -24.31 8.77
CA ILE A 78 8.56 -24.92 7.56
C ILE A 78 8.56 -26.45 7.77
N ASP A 79 8.03 -27.18 6.80
CA ASP A 79 8.05 -28.64 6.78
C ASP A 79 9.47 -29.15 6.48
N ILE A 80 9.75 -30.40 6.85
CA ILE A 80 11.09 -31.00 6.74
C ILE A 80 11.62 -31.07 5.30
N ASP A 81 10.73 -31.01 4.30
CA ASP A 81 11.07 -30.96 2.88
C ASP A 81 11.31 -29.53 2.36
N GLY A 82 11.36 -28.53 3.25
CA GLY A 82 11.59 -27.13 2.92
C GLY A 82 10.33 -26.39 2.48
N LYS A 83 9.17 -27.04 2.44
CA LYS A 83 7.92 -26.39 2.04
C LYS A 83 7.26 -25.68 3.20
N TRP A 84 6.51 -24.63 2.90
CA TRP A 84 5.72 -23.92 3.90
C TRP A 84 4.41 -23.45 3.27
N ASN A 85 3.39 -23.23 4.10
CA ASN A 85 2.12 -22.69 3.64
C ASN A 85 1.46 -21.85 4.72
N CYS A 86 0.94 -20.68 4.33
CA CYS A 86 0.40 -19.69 5.24
C CYS A 86 -1.08 -19.42 4.96
N THR A 87 -1.90 -19.35 6.01
CA THR A 87 -3.25 -18.77 5.90
C THR A 87 -3.11 -17.25 5.91
N ILE A 88 -3.30 -16.63 4.75
CA ILE A 88 -3.21 -15.17 4.60
C ILE A 88 -4.56 -14.46 4.77
N VAL A 89 -5.68 -15.19 4.63
CA VAL A 89 -7.03 -14.67 4.88
C VAL A 89 -7.48 -15.07 6.27
N THR A 90 -7.40 -14.15 7.22
CA THR A 90 -7.74 -14.37 8.63
C THR A 90 -8.77 -13.38 9.17
N GLY A 91 -9.10 -12.32 8.44
CA GLY A 91 -10.21 -11.41 8.74
C GLY A 91 -10.32 -10.24 7.76
N GLY A 92 -11.25 -9.32 8.04
CA GLY A 92 -11.41 -8.07 7.29
C GLY A 92 -11.44 -8.27 5.77
N ASN A 93 -10.59 -7.51 5.08
CA ASN A 93 -10.49 -7.47 3.62
C ASN A 93 -9.27 -8.24 3.07
N ASP A 94 -8.66 -9.14 3.86
CA ASP A 94 -7.43 -9.87 3.50
C ASP A 94 -7.47 -10.57 2.13
N ARG A 95 -8.64 -11.07 1.73
CA ARG A 95 -8.83 -11.75 0.43
C ARG A 95 -8.51 -10.83 -0.75
N TYR A 96 -8.55 -9.52 -0.55
CA TYR A 96 -8.27 -8.48 -1.54
C TYR A 96 -6.86 -7.88 -1.40
N ALA A 97 -5.94 -8.60 -0.76
CA ALA A 97 -4.55 -8.15 -0.71
C ALA A 97 -3.91 -8.11 -2.09
N THR A 98 -3.23 -7.00 -2.36
CA THR A 98 -2.57 -6.76 -3.65
C THR A 98 -1.07 -7.07 -3.65
N LYS A 99 -0.49 -7.27 -2.47
CA LYS A 99 0.91 -7.70 -2.32
C LYS A 99 1.04 -8.71 -1.22
N ILE A 100 2.03 -9.58 -1.36
CA ILE A 100 2.39 -10.57 -0.35
C ILE A 100 3.91 -10.56 -0.23
N ALA A 101 4.40 -10.55 1.00
CA ALA A 101 5.82 -10.63 1.32
C ALA A 101 6.08 -11.77 2.30
N ALA A 102 7.21 -12.45 2.14
CA ALA A 102 7.66 -13.51 3.02
C ALA A 102 9.15 -13.33 3.35
N TYR A 103 9.47 -13.36 4.64
CA TYR A 103 10.83 -13.31 5.17
C TYR A 103 11.20 -14.65 5.78
N LEU A 104 12.37 -15.17 5.43
CA LEU A 104 12.95 -16.34 6.06
C LEU A 104 13.78 -15.90 7.28
N LEU A 105 13.35 -16.31 8.47
CA LEU A 105 13.91 -15.87 9.75
C LEU A 105 14.47 -17.05 10.55
N PRO A 106 15.62 -16.90 11.23
CA PRO A 106 16.10 -17.89 12.19
C PRO A 106 15.06 -18.17 13.29
N ALA A 107 14.99 -19.41 13.76
CA ALA A 107 14.09 -19.81 14.83
C ALA A 107 14.38 -19.00 16.12
N GLY A 108 13.30 -18.56 16.78
CA GLY A 108 13.38 -17.69 17.95
C GLY A 108 13.45 -16.19 17.64
N THR A 109 13.49 -15.79 16.36
CA THR A 109 13.34 -14.38 15.95
C THR A 109 11.90 -13.94 16.12
N ASP A 110 11.67 -12.80 16.78
CA ASP A 110 10.35 -12.18 16.89
C ASP A 110 10.19 -11.14 15.75
N PRO A 111 9.37 -11.40 14.71
CA PRO A 111 9.20 -10.45 13.62
C PRO A 111 8.37 -9.22 14.05
N PRO A 112 8.64 -8.02 13.50
CA PRO A 112 7.81 -6.85 13.74
C PRO A 112 6.34 -7.08 13.34
N ILE A 113 5.41 -6.64 14.19
CA ILE A 113 3.97 -6.73 13.91
C ILE A 113 3.53 -5.53 13.09
N MET A 114 2.84 -5.82 11.98
CA MET A 114 2.26 -4.84 11.08
C MET A 114 0.74 -4.81 11.23
N ASN A 115 0.19 -3.61 11.47
CA ASN A 115 -1.22 -3.34 11.71
C ASN A 115 -1.69 -2.17 10.85
N GLY A 116 -1.55 -2.29 9.53
CA GLY A 116 -1.84 -1.23 8.57
C GLY A 116 -0.68 -0.26 8.34
N GLY A 117 0.56 -0.71 8.54
CA GLY A 117 1.75 0.12 8.29
C GLY A 117 2.04 0.24 6.80
N THR A 118 2.56 1.36 6.36
CA THR A 118 2.68 1.72 4.93
C THR A 118 3.92 1.14 4.26
N VAL A 119 4.99 0.94 5.04
CA VAL A 119 6.27 0.37 4.62
C VAL A 119 6.45 -0.99 5.29
N LEU A 120 6.98 -1.98 4.55
CA LEU A 120 7.37 -3.25 5.15
C LEU A 120 8.42 -3.04 6.25
N PRO A 121 8.42 -3.89 7.30
CA PRO A 121 9.45 -3.80 8.32
C PRO A 121 10.83 -4.17 7.74
N ASP A 122 11.85 -3.41 8.10
CA ASP A 122 13.24 -3.82 7.93
C ASP A 122 13.59 -4.85 9.02
N ILE A 123 14.02 -6.05 8.61
CA ILE A 123 14.32 -7.17 9.51
C ILE A 123 15.76 -7.61 9.24
N PRO A 124 16.76 -7.06 9.95
CA PRO A 124 18.17 -7.36 9.74
C PRO A 124 18.54 -8.85 9.91
N GLU A 125 17.77 -9.58 10.71
CA GLU A 125 17.94 -11.01 10.95
C GLU A 125 17.43 -11.89 9.80
N ALA A 126 16.68 -11.34 8.85
CA ALA A 126 16.17 -12.10 7.72
C ALA A 126 17.31 -12.57 6.81
N VAL A 127 17.35 -13.86 6.54
CA VAL A 127 18.39 -14.46 5.67
C VAL A 127 17.95 -14.52 4.20
N ALA A 128 16.65 -14.39 3.94
CA ALA A 128 16.10 -14.29 2.60
C ALA A 128 14.73 -13.57 2.63
N PHE A 129 14.35 -12.98 1.50
CA PHE A 129 13.12 -12.21 1.34
C PHE A 129 12.55 -12.41 -0.07
N VAL A 130 11.23 -12.53 -0.16
CA VAL A 130 10.49 -12.50 -1.43
C VAL A 130 9.24 -11.65 -1.28
N GLN A 131 8.90 -10.91 -2.33
CA GLN A 131 7.65 -10.17 -2.46
C GLN A 131 7.06 -10.39 -3.84
N VAL A 132 5.75 -10.57 -3.88
CA VAL A 132 4.97 -10.76 -5.10
C VAL A 132 3.75 -9.83 -5.10
N GLU A 133 3.35 -9.39 -6.30
CA GLU A 133 2.08 -8.69 -6.52
C GLU A 133 0.96 -9.72 -6.68
N ARG A 134 -0.29 -9.32 -6.37
CA ARG A 134 -1.50 -10.14 -6.43
C ARG A 134 -2.67 -9.29 -6.90
N GLY A 135 -3.53 -9.82 -7.76
CA GLY A 135 -4.76 -9.13 -8.17
C GLY A 135 -4.56 -8.18 -9.36
N PRO A 136 -5.50 -7.25 -9.57
CA PRO A 136 -5.49 -6.38 -10.74
C PRO A 136 -4.31 -5.41 -10.71
N GLU A 137 -3.75 -5.16 -11.88
CA GLU A 137 -2.71 -4.14 -12.05
C GLU A 137 -3.26 -2.76 -11.71
N PRO A 138 -2.51 -1.89 -11.02
CA PRO A 138 -2.97 -0.55 -10.70
C PRO A 138 -3.21 0.31 -11.96
N SER A 139 -4.32 1.02 -11.98
CA SER A 139 -4.67 1.97 -13.04
C SER A 139 -4.07 3.36 -12.80
N PHE A 140 -3.65 4.03 -13.87
CA PHE A 140 -3.06 5.37 -13.83
C PHE A 140 -3.59 6.25 -14.96
N LEU A 141 -3.62 7.57 -14.72
CA LEU A 141 -3.92 8.57 -15.74
C LEU A 141 -2.98 9.76 -15.66
N SER A 142 -2.80 10.44 -16.79
CA SER A 142 -1.97 11.64 -16.89
C SER A 142 -2.84 12.89 -16.96
N PHE A 143 -2.66 13.80 -16.01
CA PHE A 143 -3.38 15.08 -15.96
C PHE A 143 -2.50 16.17 -15.35
N ALA A 144 -2.61 17.39 -15.90
CA ALA A 144 -1.83 18.56 -15.46
C ALA A 144 -0.30 18.33 -15.40
N GLY A 145 0.23 17.53 -16.32
CA GLY A 145 1.67 17.21 -16.39
C GLY A 145 2.15 16.22 -15.32
N ARG A 146 1.23 15.55 -14.62
CA ARG A 146 1.52 14.58 -13.55
C ARG A 146 0.84 13.24 -13.80
N ASN A 147 1.39 12.20 -13.20
CA ASN A 147 0.80 10.86 -13.24
C ASN A 147 0.05 10.58 -11.93
N TRP A 148 -1.22 10.20 -12.04
CA TRP A 148 -2.11 9.97 -10.91
C TRP A 148 -2.54 8.52 -10.88
N LYS A 149 -2.47 7.89 -9.70
CA LYS A 149 -3.03 6.56 -9.49
C LYS A 149 -4.54 6.68 -9.35
N VAL A 150 -5.30 5.84 -10.06
CA VAL A 150 -6.75 5.74 -9.86
C VAL A 150 -7.03 4.76 -8.72
N LYS A 151 -7.82 5.19 -7.75
CA LYS A 151 -8.20 4.35 -6.60
C LYS A 151 -9.29 3.37 -7.04
N SER A 152 -9.15 2.11 -6.66
CA SER A 152 -10.11 1.05 -6.97
C SER A 152 -10.11 0.02 -5.84
N PHE A 153 -11.30 -0.42 -5.43
CA PHE A 153 -11.47 -1.41 -4.37
C PHE A 153 -12.73 -2.25 -4.58
N ASP A 154 -12.59 -3.58 -4.43
CA ASP A 154 -13.70 -4.54 -4.42
C ASP A 154 -14.44 -4.63 -3.07
N PHE A 155 -14.07 -3.75 -2.14
CA PHE A 155 -14.61 -3.67 -0.79
C PHE A 155 -14.76 -2.21 -0.36
N PRO A 156 -15.59 -1.92 0.67
CA PRO A 156 -15.73 -0.56 1.18
C PRO A 156 -14.40 -0.03 1.74
N ALA A 157 -13.95 1.11 1.21
CA ALA A 157 -12.73 1.82 1.60
C ALA A 157 -13.05 3.30 1.89
N GLY A 158 -12.11 3.95 2.58
CA GLY A 158 -12.20 5.37 2.92
C GLY A 158 -11.97 6.28 1.71
N PRO A 159 -12.41 7.55 1.73
CA PRO A 159 -13.28 8.17 2.75
C PRO A 159 -14.68 7.53 2.79
N GLY A 160 -15.27 7.43 3.98
CA GLY A 160 -16.56 6.73 4.18
C GLY A 160 -16.47 5.21 3.93
N PRO A 161 -17.60 4.50 3.86
CA PRO A 161 -17.64 3.11 3.40
C PRO A 161 -17.96 3.03 1.90
N ASN A 162 -17.10 3.61 1.06
CA ASN A 162 -17.34 3.74 -0.38
C ASN A 162 -16.68 2.61 -1.18
N TYR A 163 -17.28 2.25 -2.32
CA TYR A 163 -16.60 1.47 -3.34
C TYR A 163 -15.96 2.42 -4.34
N PHE A 164 -14.79 2.06 -4.85
CA PHE A 164 -14.07 2.89 -5.82
C PHE A 164 -13.92 2.15 -7.13
N SER A 165 -14.18 2.84 -8.23
CA SER A 165 -14.08 2.31 -9.59
C SER A 165 -12.93 3.00 -10.34
N ASP A 166 -12.14 2.21 -11.04
CA ASP A 166 -11.14 2.66 -12.01
C ASP A 166 -11.59 2.47 -13.47
N SER A 167 -12.89 2.26 -13.69
CA SER A 167 -13.48 2.23 -15.03
C SER A 167 -13.26 3.56 -15.76
N GLU A 168 -12.91 3.49 -17.05
CA GLU A 168 -12.78 4.67 -17.92
C GLU A 168 -14.11 5.45 -18.10
N ASN A 169 -15.25 4.86 -17.73
CA ASN A 169 -16.54 5.56 -17.71
C ASN A 169 -16.76 6.37 -16.42
N ASP A 170 -15.99 6.10 -15.36
CA ASP A 170 -16.12 6.76 -14.06
C ASP A 170 -15.00 7.78 -13.82
N VAL A 171 -13.81 7.53 -14.38
CA VAL A 171 -12.61 8.36 -14.26
C VAL A 171 -11.89 8.46 -15.59
N TRP A 172 -11.82 9.65 -16.18
CA TRP A 172 -11.11 9.87 -17.45
C TRP A 172 -10.56 11.28 -17.58
N VAL A 173 -9.70 11.46 -18.60
CA VAL A 173 -9.16 12.76 -19.00
C VAL A 173 -9.48 13.01 -20.46
N ASP A 174 -9.97 14.20 -20.77
CA ASP A 174 -10.22 14.65 -22.14
C ASP A 174 -9.79 16.12 -22.34
N GLY A 175 -10.30 16.76 -23.40
CA GLY A 175 -9.99 18.15 -23.73
C GLY A 175 -10.59 19.18 -22.77
N GLU A 176 -11.54 18.79 -21.93
CA GLU A 176 -12.18 19.65 -20.93
C GLU A 176 -11.51 19.52 -19.56
N GLY A 177 -10.98 18.34 -19.23
CA GLY A 177 -10.18 18.16 -18.02
C GLY A 177 -10.15 16.73 -17.50
N LEU A 178 -9.91 16.61 -16.20
CA LEU A 178 -10.09 15.37 -15.44
C LEU A 178 -11.53 15.29 -14.95
N HIS A 179 -12.15 14.14 -15.17
CA HIS A 179 -13.53 13.87 -14.78
C HIS A 179 -13.57 12.78 -13.72
N LEU A 180 -14.33 13.03 -12.65
CA LEU A 180 -14.56 12.12 -11.53
C LEU A 180 -16.08 11.96 -11.35
N THR A 181 -16.57 10.72 -11.41
CA THR A 181 -17.99 10.40 -11.34
C THR A 181 -18.34 9.61 -10.08
N ILE A 182 -19.55 9.85 -9.55
CA ILE A 182 -20.24 8.91 -8.68
C ILE A 182 -21.31 8.21 -9.52
N SER A 183 -21.19 6.91 -9.72
CA SER A 183 -22.05 6.13 -10.62
C SER A 183 -22.78 5.03 -9.86
N TYR A 184 -24.01 4.72 -10.30
CA TYR A 184 -24.79 3.60 -9.78
C TYR A 184 -24.83 2.49 -10.83
N GLN A 185 -24.20 1.35 -10.52
CA GLN A 185 -24.12 0.19 -11.39
C GLN A 185 -24.20 -1.09 -10.57
N ASP A 186 -24.83 -2.12 -11.12
CA ASP A 186 -25.00 -3.44 -10.48
C ASP A 186 -25.52 -3.37 -9.03
N ASP A 187 -26.56 -2.55 -8.83
CA ASP A 187 -27.18 -2.28 -7.54
C ASP A 187 -26.24 -1.69 -6.46
N ARG A 188 -25.22 -0.95 -6.88
CA ARG A 188 -24.22 -0.36 -6.00
C ARG A 188 -23.73 1.01 -6.48
N TRP A 189 -23.44 1.90 -5.54
CA TRP A 189 -22.76 3.17 -5.80
C TRP A 189 -21.24 2.98 -5.80
N TYR A 190 -20.59 3.56 -6.81
CA TYR A 190 -19.14 3.68 -6.91
C TYR A 190 -18.76 5.15 -6.91
N CYS A 191 -17.69 5.45 -6.18
CA CYS A 191 -17.01 6.74 -6.18
C CYS A 191 -15.74 6.65 -7.02
N SER A 192 -15.11 7.80 -7.21
CA SER A 192 -13.84 7.94 -7.90
C SER A 192 -12.89 8.82 -7.08
N GLU A 193 -11.62 8.45 -7.11
CA GLU A 193 -10.55 9.21 -6.46
C GLU A 193 -9.25 8.96 -7.23
N VAL A 194 -8.45 10.02 -7.39
CA VAL A 194 -7.13 9.93 -7.98
C VAL A 194 -6.10 10.46 -6.99
N ILE A 195 -4.96 9.77 -6.89
CA ILE A 195 -3.94 10.00 -5.88
C ILE A 195 -2.62 10.29 -6.56
N LEU A 196 -2.07 11.49 -6.33
CA LEU A 196 -0.73 11.83 -6.79
C LEU A 196 0.29 10.98 -6.05
N GLN A 197 1.20 10.33 -6.77
CA GLN A 197 2.22 9.46 -6.16
C GLN A 197 3.48 10.22 -5.71
N GLU A 198 3.56 11.51 -6.03
CA GLU A 198 4.63 12.41 -5.62
C GLU A 198 4.22 13.22 -4.40
N CYS A 199 5.08 13.28 -3.37
CA CYS A 199 4.92 14.24 -2.28
C CYS A 199 5.40 15.62 -2.75
N LEU A 200 4.56 16.65 -2.58
CA LEU A 200 4.87 18.01 -3.03
C LEU A 200 5.35 18.93 -1.89
N GLY A 201 5.00 18.61 -0.64
CA GLY A 201 5.35 19.43 0.52
C GLY A 201 4.78 20.84 0.48
N TYR A 202 5.41 21.78 1.19
CA TYR A 202 4.93 23.17 1.24
C TYR A 202 4.81 23.81 -0.14
N GLY A 203 3.74 24.58 -0.35
CA GLY A 203 3.47 25.23 -1.61
C GLY A 203 2.07 25.81 -1.72
N ILE A 204 1.70 26.16 -2.95
CA ILE A 204 0.36 26.60 -3.30
C ILE A 204 -0.26 25.52 -4.18
N TYR A 205 -1.31 24.89 -3.69
CA TYR A 205 -2.12 23.92 -4.42
C TYR A 205 -3.30 24.68 -5.01
N ILE A 206 -3.49 24.61 -6.32
CA ILE A 206 -4.55 25.32 -7.03
C ILE A 206 -5.46 24.28 -7.67
N PHE A 207 -6.75 24.40 -7.39
CA PHE A 207 -7.80 23.57 -7.97
C PHE A 207 -8.71 24.45 -8.81
N GLN A 208 -8.91 24.08 -10.06
CA GLN A 208 -9.84 24.73 -10.97
C GLN A 208 -10.95 23.74 -11.27
N LEU A 209 -12.17 24.09 -10.88
CA LEU A 209 -13.36 23.29 -11.07
C LEU A 209 -14.27 23.96 -12.09
N HIS A 210 -14.96 23.15 -12.86
CA HIS A 210 -15.99 23.58 -13.79
C HIS A 210 -17.32 22.92 -13.42
N GLY A 211 -18.38 23.72 -13.34
CA GLY A 211 -19.76 23.25 -13.12
C GLY A 211 -20.39 23.77 -11.83
N ARG A 212 -21.66 23.42 -11.62
CA ARG A 212 -22.47 23.84 -10.47
C ARG A 212 -22.16 23.03 -9.20
N VAL A 213 -20.94 23.13 -8.69
CA VAL A 213 -20.49 22.46 -7.46
C VAL A 213 -21.29 22.87 -6.22
N ASP A 214 -21.99 23.99 -6.28
CA ASP A 214 -22.92 24.50 -5.27
C ASP A 214 -24.27 23.75 -5.22
N LEU A 215 -24.60 23.01 -6.29
CA LEU A 215 -25.86 22.28 -6.49
C LEU A 215 -25.72 20.74 -6.46
N ILE A 216 -24.59 20.21 -6.01
CA ILE A 216 -24.41 18.75 -5.88
C ILE A 216 -25.44 18.14 -4.91
N ASP A 217 -25.75 16.85 -5.09
CA ASP A 217 -26.65 16.10 -4.19
C ASP A 217 -26.17 16.23 -2.73
N PRO A 218 -27.06 16.41 -1.74
CA PRO A 218 -26.67 16.59 -0.35
C PRO A 218 -25.78 15.49 0.22
N ASN A 219 -25.86 14.26 -0.30
CA ASN A 219 -25.06 13.12 0.14
C ASN A 219 -23.67 13.06 -0.52
N MET A 220 -23.43 13.82 -1.59
CA MET A 220 -22.16 13.85 -2.28
C MET A 220 -21.14 14.69 -1.51
N VAL A 221 -19.87 14.31 -1.64
CA VAL A 221 -18.73 15.09 -1.20
C VAL A 221 -17.75 15.19 -2.36
N ILE A 222 -17.42 16.42 -2.77
CA ILE A 222 -16.24 16.67 -3.58
C ILE A 222 -15.13 17.06 -2.60
N GLY A 223 -14.10 16.24 -2.47
CA GLY A 223 -12.94 16.50 -1.64
C GLY A 223 -11.72 16.87 -2.48
N LEU A 224 -11.13 18.02 -2.20
CA LEU A 224 -9.85 18.46 -2.75
C LEU A 224 -8.88 18.61 -1.60
N PHE A 225 -7.92 17.69 -1.50
CA PHE A 225 -7.14 17.59 -0.28
C PHE A 225 -5.71 17.14 -0.51
N THR A 226 -4.92 17.36 0.53
CA THR A 226 -3.58 16.80 0.71
C THR A 226 -3.66 15.81 1.87
N TRP A 227 -2.97 14.67 1.81
CA TRP A 227 -2.93 13.69 2.89
C TRP A 227 -1.55 13.05 3.02
N ASP A 228 -0.96 13.11 4.22
CA ASP A 228 0.27 12.39 4.54
C ASP A 228 -0.02 11.14 5.38
N ASN A 229 0.24 9.95 4.81
CA ASN A 229 0.13 8.68 5.51
C ASN A 229 1.39 8.32 6.32
N GLU A 230 2.52 9.01 6.11
CA GLU A 230 3.83 8.73 6.71
C GLU A 230 4.21 9.68 7.86
N ALA A 231 3.59 10.86 7.97
CA ALA A 231 4.01 11.81 9.00
C ALA A 231 3.86 11.22 10.41
N PRO A 232 4.88 11.37 11.28
CA PRO A 232 4.87 10.78 12.62
C PRO A 232 3.80 11.39 13.54
N GLU A 233 3.36 12.61 13.25
CA GLU A 233 2.27 13.27 13.97
C GLU A 233 0.92 12.63 13.62
N SER A 234 0.11 12.30 14.61
CA SER A 234 -1.24 11.76 14.37
C SER A 234 -2.27 12.83 13.96
N ALA A 235 -1.85 14.10 13.83
CA ALA A 235 -2.69 15.26 13.59
C ALA A 235 -2.02 16.24 12.61
N TYR A 236 -2.84 17.03 11.90
CA TYR A 236 -2.41 18.11 10.98
C TYR A 236 -1.67 17.62 9.73
N ARG A 237 -2.05 16.44 9.23
CA ARG A 237 -1.54 15.80 8.01
C ARG A 237 -2.48 15.91 6.81
N GLU A 238 -3.66 16.50 7.03
CA GLU A 238 -4.72 16.65 6.03
C GLU A 238 -5.17 18.10 5.97
N LEU A 239 -5.25 18.63 4.75
CA LEU A 239 -5.77 19.96 4.44
C LEU A 239 -6.85 19.78 3.37
N ASP A 240 -8.07 20.21 3.67
CA ASP A 240 -9.25 19.90 2.87
C ASP A 240 -9.96 21.16 2.39
N ILE A 241 -10.42 21.09 1.14
CA ILE A 241 -11.50 21.91 0.60
C ILE A 241 -12.60 20.93 0.20
N GLU A 242 -13.74 20.97 0.89
CA GLU A 242 -14.84 20.03 0.68
C GLU A 242 -16.11 20.77 0.28
N PHE A 243 -16.81 20.26 -0.74
CA PHE A 243 -18.14 20.71 -1.14
C PHE A 243 -19.13 19.62 -0.79
N THR A 244 -20.06 19.90 0.13
CA THR A 244 -21.06 18.94 0.61
C THR A 244 -22.05 19.57 1.60
N ARG A 245 -23.22 18.94 1.74
CA ARG A 245 -24.20 19.18 2.81
C ARG A 245 -24.32 18.01 3.80
N TRP A 246 -23.44 17.00 3.72
CA TRP A 246 -23.40 15.87 4.66
C TRP A 246 -24.75 15.15 4.84
N GLY A 247 -25.51 15.01 3.75
CA GLY A 247 -26.84 14.40 3.72
C GLY A 247 -27.97 15.29 4.24
N ASN A 248 -27.68 16.51 4.73
CA ASN A 248 -28.68 17.45 5.23
C ASN A 248 -29.03 18.50 4.16
N SER A 249 -30.11 18.29 3.42
CA SER A 249 -30.57 19.24 2.40
C SER A 249 -30.84 20.65 2.93
N ASP A 250 -31.13 20.78 4.22
CA ASP A 250 -31.47 22.04 4.88
C ASP A 250 -30.24 22.74 5.48
N ASP A 251 -29.03 22.19 5.33
CA ASP A 251 -27.80 22.87 5.78
C ASP A 251 -27.63 24.18 4.98
N PRO A 252 -27.56 25.34 5.67
CA PRO A 252 -27.39 26.63 4.99
C PRO A 252 -26.01 26.79 4.34
N THR A 253 -25.05 25.92 4.67
CA THR A 253 -23.69 25.89 4.13
C THR A 253 -23.48 24.65 3.27
N ASN A 254 -22.72 24.78 2.19
CA ASN A 254 -22.45 23.70 1.22
C ASN A 254 -20.96 23.47 0.95
N ALA A 255 -20.08 24.16 1.68
CA ALA A 255 -18.63 23.99 1.54
C ALA A 255 -17.91 24.18 2.88
N GLN A 256 -16.69 23.65 2.98
CA GLN A 256 -15.82 23.86 4.12
C GLN A 256 -14.33 23.81 3.78
N TYR A 257 -13.56 24.54 4.59
CA TYR A 257 -12.11 24.34 4.73
C TYR A 257 -11.85 23.59 6.04
N VAL A 258 -10.99 22.57 6.00
CA VAL A 258 -10.66 21.76 7.17
C VAL A 258 -9.16 21.50 7.26
N VAL A 259 -8.64 21.51 8.47
CA VAL A 259 -7.37 20.88 8.82
C VAL A 259 -7.66 19.77 9.81
N GLN A 260 -7.35 18.52 9.47
CA GLN A 260 -7.62 17.41 10.38
C GLN A 260 -6.62 17.35 11.54
N PRO A 261 -7.04 16.93 12.74
CA PRO A 261 -8.40 16.60 13.12
C PRO A 261 -9.28 17.84 13.23
N TRP A 262 -10.50 17.76 12.70
CA TRP A 262 -11.42 18.87 12.70
C TRP A 262 -11.91 19.22 14.12
N ASN A 263 -12.06 20.51 14.37
CA ASN A 263 -12.76 21.10 15.50
C ASN A 263 -13.24 22.51 15.11
N VAL A 264 -13.81 23.27 16.04
CA VAL A 264 -14.37 24.61 15.76
C VAL A 264 -13.32 25.63 15.27
N ARG A 265 -12.04 25.40 15.54
CA ARG A 265 -10.91 26.27 15.13
C ARG A 265 -10.26 25.83 13.84
N THR A 266 -10.31 24.54 13.53
CA THR A 266 -9.66 23.95 12.34
C THR A 266 -10.64 23.68 11.21
N ARG A 267 -11.92 24.02 11.39
CA ARG A 267 -12.95 23.93 10.36
C ARG A 267 -13.68 25.25 10.19
N HIS A 268 -13.84 25.67 8.94
CA HIS A 268 -14.67 26.80 8.56
C HIS A 268 -15.69 26.38 7.51
N ARG A 269 -16.99 26.41 7.85
CA ARG A 269 -18.08 26.17 6.90
C ARG A 269 -18.56 27.47 6.28
N PHE A 270 -18.88 27.43 4.99
CA PHE A 270 -19.35 28.57 4.22
C PHE A 270 -20.30 28.15 3.09
N THR A 271 -20.91 29.12 2.44
CA THR A 271 -21.82 28.91 1.32
C THR A 271 -21.20 29.45 0.04
N ILE A 272 -21.23 28.64 -1.00
CA ILE A 272 -20.91 29.00 -2.36
C ILE A 272 -22.23 29.04 -3.13
N ASP A 273 -22.41 30.09 -3.92
CA ASP A 273 -23.57 30.33 -4.76
C ASP A 273 -23.05 30.78 -6.12
N LEU A 274 -22.98 29.83 -7.07
CA LEU A 274 -22.44 30.08 -8.40
C LEU A 274 -23.57 30.51 -9.34
N LEU A 275 -23.24 31.37 -10.29
CA LEU A 275 -24.20 31.82 -11.28
C LEU A 275 -24.28 30.81 -12.43
N ASP A 276 -25.45 30.67 -13.05
CA ASP A 276 -25.57 29.81 -14.25
C ASP A 276 -24.62 30.23 -15.38
N THR A 277 -24.26 31.51 -15.44
CA THR A 277 -23.36 32.10 -16.43
C THR A 277 -21.88 32.07 -16.03
N ASP A 278 -21.57 31.68 -14.79
CA ASP A 278 -20.21 31.65 -14.24
C ASP A 278 -20.08 30.45 -13.30
N GLN A 279 -19.64 29.33 -13.88
CA GLN A 279 -19.54 28.03 -13.22
C GLN A 279 -18.10 27.61 -12.98
N ASP A 280 -17.14 28.50 -13.22
CA ASP A 280 -15.74 28.24 -12.96
C ASP A 280 -15.43 28.65 -11.52
N LEU A 281 -14.83 27.74 -10.76
CA LEU A 281 -14.41 27.99 -9.40
C LEU A 281 -12.93 27.68 -9.26
N THR A 282 -12.15 28.66 -8.81
CA THR A 282 -10.76 28.44 -8.42
C THR A 282 -10.64 28.46 -6.92
N CYS A 283 -10.12 27.39 -6.35
CA CYS A 283 -9.78 27.28 -4.94
C CYS A 283 -8.29 27.04 -4.77
N TYR A 284 -7.74 27.42 -3.61
CA TYR A 284 -6.33 27.21 -3.33
C TYR A 284 -6.08 26.88 -1.87
N ILE A 285 -5.07 26.03 -1.66
CA ILE A 285 -4.45 25.79 -0.35
C ILE A 285 -3.08 26.46 -0.41
N ILE A 286 -2.83 27.42 0.48
CA ILE A 286 -1.50 28.00 0.67
C ILE A 286 -0.92 27.41 1.93
N TRP A 287 0.10 26.58 1.77
CA TRP A 287 0.73 25.86 2.86
C TRP A 287 2.20 26.24 2.95
N HIS A 288 2.60 26.82 4.08
CA HIS A 288 3.95 27.29 4.31
C HIS A 288 4.45 26.82 5.68
N PRO A 289 5.78 26.71 5.87
CA PRO A 289 6.34 26.44 7.18
C PRO A 289 5.95 27.54 8.18
N ASN A 290 5.88 27.15 9.45
CA ASN A 290 5.89 28.12 10.54
C ASN A 290 7.31 28.71 10.61
N PRO A 291 7.51 30.04 10.70
CA PRO A 291 8.84 30.63 10.86
C PRO A 291 9.69 30.03 12.00
N ASP A 292 9.02 29.45 13.01
CA ASP A 292 9.65 28.81 14.16
C ASP A 292 9.86 27.27 14.00
N GLU A 293 9.40 26.66 12.90
CA GLU A 293 9.63 25.24 12.54
C GLU A 293 10.43 25.15 11.22
N PRO A 294 11.75 24.89 11.27
CA PRO A 294 12.60 24.94 10.08
C PRO A 294 12.59 23.66 9.22
N GLU A 295 11.95 22.58 9.65
CA GLU A 295 11.94 21.31 8.93
C GLU A 295 10.77 21.24 7.94
N PRO A 296 10.99 20.83 6.67
CA PRO A 296 9.93 20.69 5.70
C PRO A 296 8.98 19.55 6.08
N LYS A 297 7.68 19.84 6.21
CA LYS A 297 6.66 18.79 6.32
C LYS A 297 6.49 18.10 4.97
N ARG A 298 6.43 16.77 5.00
CA ARG A 298 6.03 15.95 3.86
C ARG A 298 4.49 15.93 3.84
N VAL A 299 3.91 16.18 2.68
CA VAL A 299 2.55 15.79 2.28
C VAL A 299 2.58 15.57 0.78
#